data_AF-A0AA91J259-F1
#
_entry.id   AF-A0AA91J259-F1
#
_cell.length_a   1.000
_cell.length_b   1.000
_cell.length_c   1.000
_cell.angle_alpha   90.00
_cell.angle_beta   90.00
_cell.angle_gamma   90.00
#
_symmetry.space_group_name_H-M   'P 1'
#
loop_
_entity.id
_entity.type
_entity.pdbx_description
1 polymer ?
#
loop_
_entity_poly.entity_id
_entity_poly.type
_entity_poly.pdbx_seq_one_letter_code
_entity_poly.pdbx_strand_id
1 'polypeptide(L)'
;MLAATCPRALADGAKILEAGAYSFSDELGGFRILSATGTGTPTDPIVVTEELETADPVTLTIRAVRPIQPFGTTGNYATGYLPLKIVTRNNSGDAWIEFGFELQSIMDRPSDYGDGLSFDQAQREDKMIKSDSFAEFKRDFEPYDRLLFRKGKVDPLETGSFSFLVTDFSPKDRFYLVEEPRVPSS
;
A
#
# COMPACT_ATOMS: atom_id res chain seq x y z
N MET A 1 41.33 9.16 -17.91
CA MET A 1 39.92 8.81 -18.17
C MET A 1 39.08 9.50 -17.11
N LEU A 2 38.27 10.49 -17.50
CA LEU A 2 37.32 11.14 -16.59
C LEU A 2 36.07 10.27 -16.53
N ALA A 3 35.76 9.72 -15.35
CA ALA A 3 34.48 9.10 -15.09
C ALA A 3 33.42 10.20 -14.98
N ALA A 4 32.51 10.24 -15.95
CA ALA A 4 31.33 11.08 -15.89
C ALA A 4 30.46 10.61 -14.72
N THR A 5 30.39 11.42 -13.67
CA THR A 5 29.45 11.24 -12.58
C THR A 5 28.08 11.66 -13.11
N CYS A 6 27.20 10.69 -13.37
CA CYS A 6 25.79 11.01 -13.61
C CYS A 6 25.25 11.74 -12.37
N PRO A 7 24.54 12.87 -12.54
CA PRO A 7 23.85 13.48 -11.42
C PRO A 7 22.75 12.50 -10.97
N ARG A 8 22.90 11.95 -9.76
CA ARG A 8 21.76 11.42 -9.00
C ARG A 8 20.77 12.57 -8.91
N ALA A 9 19.54 12.36 -9.41
CA ALA A 9 18.47 13.31 -9.17
C ALA A 9 18.43 13.58 -7.65
N LEU A 10 18.59 14.84 -7.26
CA LEU A 10 18.32 15.28 -5.91
C LEU A 10 16.88 14.85 -5.60
N ALA A 11 16.72 14.07 -4.53
CA ALA A 11 15.43 13.61 -4.06
C ALA A 11 14.47 14.80 -3.98
N ASP A 12 13.38 14.73 -4.74
CA ASP A 12 12.16 15.45 -4.35
C ASP A 12 11.93 15.05 -2.89
N GLY A 13 11.79 16.04 -2.00
CA GLY A 13 11.56 15.76 -0.58
C GLY A 13 10.32 14.85 -0.40
N ALA A 14 10.23 14.19 0.76
CA ALA A 14 9.08 13.36 1.10
C ALA A 14 7.76 14.01 0.69
N LYS A 15 6.97 13.29 -0.10
CA LYS A 15 5.73 13.79 -0.67
C LYS A 15 4.57 13.34 0.19
N ILE A 16 3.74 14.30 0.58
CA ILE A 16 2.48 14.03 1.28
C ILE A 16 1.34 14.39 0.33
N LEU A 17 0.53 13.41 -0.04
CA LEU A 17 -0.64 13.61 -0.90
C LEU A 17 -1.92 13.23 -0.17
N GLU A 18 -2.91 14.11 -0.23
CA GLU A 18 -4.24 13.86 0.33
C GLU A 18 -5.18 13.22 -0.70
N ALA A 19 -5.97 12.25 -0.26
CA ALA A 19 -7.08 11.67 -1.00
C ALA A 19 -8.21 11.27 -0.02
N GLY A 20 -9.45 11.61 -0.37
CA GLY A 20 -10.60 11.39 0.51
C GLY A 20 -10.43 12.00 1.91
N ALA A 21 -10.41 11.13 2.92
CA ALA A 21 -10.24 11.49 4.33
C ALA A 21 -8.82 11.21 4.87
N TYR A 22 -7.88 10.85 4.00
CA TYR A 22 -6.53 10.40 4.38
C TYR A 22 -5.43 11.16 3.62
N SER A 23 -4.21 11.07 4.15
CA SER A 23 -2.98 11.43 3.45
C SER A 23 -2.02 10.26 3.37
N PHE A 24 -1.21 10.23 2.32
CA PHE A 24 -0.26 9.19 1.94
C PHE A 24 1.12 9.81 1.81
N SER A 25 2.13 9.18 2.41
CA SER A 25 3.49 9.73 2.48
C SER A 25 4.56 8.67 2.26
N ASP A 26 5.54 9.00 1.41
CA ASP A 26 6.78 8.23 1.19
C ASP A 26 7.93 8.70 2.10
N GLU A 27 7.62 9.33 3.24
CA GLU A 27 8.59 9.90 4.18
C GLU A 27 9.65 8.95 4.73
N LEU A 28 9.43 7.64 4.65
CA LEU A 28 10.38 6.62 5.07
C LEU A 28 11.36 6.23 3.95
N GLY A 29 11.12 6.69 2.72
CA GLY A 29 12.00 6.49 1.57
C GLY A 29 11.89 5.10 0.93
N GLY A 30 12.75 4.85 -0.07
CA GLY A 30 12.80 3.60 -0.85
C GLY A 30 11.87 3.54 -2.06
N PHE A 31 10.86 4.41 -2.11
CA PHE A 31 9.92 4.55 -3.21
C PHE A 31 9.46 6.01 -3.37
N ARG A 32 8.71 6.29 -4.44
CA ARG A 32 8.14 7.63 -4.69
C ARG A 32 6.64 7.55 -4.97
N ILE A 33 5.85 8.35 -4.25
CA ILE A 33 4.43 8.54 -4.57
C ILE A 33 4.30 9.51 -5.75
N LEU A 34 3.59 9.09 -6.78
CA LEU A 34 3.32 9.89 -7.97
C LEU A 34 1.99 10.64 -7.83
N SER A 35 0.94 9.97 -7.36
CA SER A 35 -0.38 10.56 -7.12
C SER A 35 -1.16 9.81 -6.05
N ALA A 36 -2.13 10.49 -5.42
CA ALA A 36 -3.17 9.88 -4.60
C ALA A 36 -4.51 10.52 -5.02
N THR A 37 -5.52 9.70 -5.30
CA THR A 37 -6.82 10.16 -5.81
C THR A 37 -7.96 9.32 -5.24
N GLY A 38 -9.22 9.74 -5.47
CA GLY A 38 -10.41 9.04 -5.00
C GLY A 38 -10.91 9.55 -3.65
N THR A 39 -12.15 9.19 -3.32
CA THR A 39 -12.83 9.59 -2.08
C THR A 39 -12.75 8.54 -0.98
N GLY A 40 -12.35 7.31 -1.28
CA GLY A 40 -12.28 6.21 -0.32
C GLY A 40 -13.63 5.56 -0.03
N THR A 41 -14.52 5.55 -1.02
CA THR A 41 -15.78 4.80 -0.98
C THR A 41 -15.64 3.48 -1.76
N PRO A 42 -16.52 2.48 -1.57
CA PRO A 42 -16.43 1.23 -2.33
C PRO A 42 -16.50 1.41 -3.86
N THR A 43 -17.21 2.43 -4.33
CA THR A 43 -17.35 2.76 -5.76
C THR A 43 -16.29 3.73 -6.28
N ASP A 44 -15.57 4.39 -5.38
CA ASP A 44 -14.49 5.33 -5.69
C ASP A 44 -13.38 5.15 -4.63
N PRO A 45 -12.65 4.02 -4.69
CA PRO A 45 -11.61 3.69 -3.72
C PRO A 45 -10.49 4.72 -3.79
N ILE A 46 -9.70 4.83 -2.72
CA ILE A 46 -8.47 5.61 -2.82
C ILE A 46 -7.52 4.85 -3.74
N VAL A 47 -6.93 5.56 -4.71
CA VAL A 47 -5.90 5.03 -5.60
C VAL A 47 -4.59 5.77 -5.34
N VAL A 48 -3.59 5.06 -4.85
CA VAL A 48 -2.21 5.55 -4.72
C VAL A 48 -1.42 5.01 -5.90
N THR A 49 -0.80 5.90 -6.67
CA THR A 49 0.13 5.52 -7.74
C THR A 49 1.54 5.86 -7.31
N GLU A 50 2.45 4.91 -7.43
CA GLU A 50 3.82 5.02 -6.95
C GLU A 50 4.82 4.30 -7.85
N GLU A 51 6.09 4.44 -7.51
CA GLU A 51 7.20 3.82 -8.21
C GLU A 51 8.25 3.31 -7.22
N LEU A 52 8.60 2.03 -7.35
CA LEU A 52 9.68 1.40 -6.57
C LEU A 52 10.95 1.33 -7.43
N GLU A 53 12.04 1.90 -6.93
CA GLU A 53 13.35 1.93 -7.61
C GLU A 53 14.24 0.73 -7.24
N THR A 54 13.83 -0.03 -6.23
CA THR A 54 14.50 -1.25 -5.74
C THR A 54 13.45 -2.31 -5.42
N ALA A 55 13.87 -3.57 -5.30
CA ALA A 55 13.01 -4.66 -4.82
C ALA A 55 13.09 -4.85 -3.29
N ASP A 56 13.73 -3.91 -2.58
CA ASP A 56 13.72 -3.87 -1.13
C ASP A 56 12.32 -3.50 -0.62
N PRO A 57 11.90 -4.02 0.55
CA PRO A 57 10.63 -3.63 1.15
C PRO A 57 10.57 -2.12 1.46
N VAL A 58 9.42 -1.52 1.21
CA VAL A 58 9.16 -0.09 1.49
C VAL A 58 7.95 0.07 2.39
N THR A 59 7.77 1.27 2.96
CA THR A 59 6.67 1.51 3.90
C THR A 59 5.96 2.83 3.59
N LEU A 60 4.70 2.70 3.17
CA LEU A 60 3.79 3.80 2.96
C LEU A 60 3.18 4.24 4.28
N THR A 61 3.29 5.53 4.61
CA THR A 61 2.65 6.09 5.80
C THR A 61 1.27 6.65 5.46
N ILE A 62 0.24 6.21 6.18
CA ILE A 62 -1.15 6.61 5.98
C ILE A 62 -1.64 7.34 7.23
N ARG A 63 -2.26 8.50 7.06
CA ARG A 63 -2.82 9.31 8.17
C ARG A 63 -4.23 9.74 7.90
N ALA A 64 -5.08 9.77 8.92
CA ALA A 64 -6.35 10.47 8.85
C ALA A 64 -6.10 11.99 8.81
N VAL A 65 -6.72 12.70 7.86
CA VAL A 65 -6.68 14.17 7.77
C VAL A 65 -8.04 14.81 8.03
N ARG A 66 -9.05 13.98 8.28
CA ARG A 66 -10.39 14.39 8.70
C ARG A 66 -10.76 13.69 10.00
N PRO A 67 -11.77 14.17 10.74
CA PRO A 67 -12.22 13.53 11.97
C PRO A 67 -12.56 12.05 11.75
N ILE A 68 -12.17 11.22 12.71
CA ILE A 68 -12.42 9.79 12.70
C ILE A 68 -13.85 9.52 13.19
N GLN A 69 -14.62 8.82 12.36
CA GLN A 69 -15.93 8.27 12.67
C GLN A 69 -15.93 6.78 12.31
N PRO A 70 -15.57 5.88 13.25
CA PRO A 70 -15.33 4.46 12.94
C PRO A 70 -16.51 3.79 12.22
N PHE A 71 -17.73 4.15 12.65
CA PHE A 71 -19.00 3.63 12.13
C PHE A 71 -19.75 4.67 11.27
N GLY A 72 -19.07 5.72 10.83
CA GLY A 72 -19.63 6.74 9.95
C GLY A 72 -19.66 6.32 8.48
N THR A 73 -20.09 7.23 7.62
CA THR A 73 -20.07 7.02 6.17
C THR A 73 -18.71 7.43 5.59
N THR A 74 -18.16 6.59 4.71
CA THR A 74 -16.91 6.88 3.98
C THR A 74 -17.01 8.14 3.12
N GLY A 75 -15.85 8.72 2.77
CA GLY A 75 -15.75 9.93 1.95
C GLY A 75 -15.45 11.19 2.76
N ASN A 76 -16.37 11.60 3.64
CA ASN A 76 -16.23 12.85 4.40
C ASN A 76 -15.45 12.72 5.71
N TYR A 77 -15.33 11.51 6.23
CA TYR A 77 -14.67 11.18 7.48
C TYR A 77 -13.70 10.02 7.26
N ALA A 78 -12.65 9.96 8.08
CA ALA A 78 -11.88 8.74 8.21
C ALA A 78 -12.75 7.73 8.96
N THR A 79 -12.93 6.54 8.41
CA THR A 79 -13.78 5.50 9.02
C THR A 79 -12.95 4.24 9.27
N GLY A 80 -13.58 3.23 9.88
CA GLY A 80 -12.95 1.91 10.00
C GLY A 80 -12.90 1.12 8.69
N TYR A 81 -13.21 1.73 7.54
CA TYR A 81 -13.24 1.09 6.23
C TYR A 81 -12.54 1.97 5.19
N LEU A 82 -11.42 1.48 4.66
CA LEU A 82 -10.65 2.14 3.63
C LEU A 82 -10.46 1.21 2.43
N PRO A 83 -11.32 1.30 1.40
CA PRO A 83 -11.07 0.70 0.10
C PRO A 83 -9.85 1.36 -0.54
N LEU A 84 -8.77 0.60 -0.71
CA LEU A 84 -7.50 1.08 -1.21
C LEU A 84 -7.07 0.30 -2.44
N LYS A 85 -6.53 1.01 -3.43
CA LYS A 85 -5.85 0.46 -4.59
C LYS A 85 -4.45 1.05 -4.66
N ILE A 86 -3.46 0.17 -4.69
CA ILE A 86 -2.07 0.50 -4.91
C ILE A 86 -1.73 0.19 -6.37
N VAL A 87 -1.13 1.15 -7.08
CA VAL A 87 -0.72 1.05 -8.48
C VAL A 87 0.78 1.34 -8.54
N THR A 88 1.56 0.29 -8.73
CA THR A 88 3.00 0.34 -8.51
C THR A 88 3.74 0.10 -9.80
N ARG A 89 4.53 1.08 -10.23
CA ARG A 89 5.47 0.91 -11.34
C ARG A 89 6.72 0.19 -10.85
N ASN A 90 7.07 -0.89 -11.52
CA ASN A 90 8.32 -1.60 -11.28
C ASN A 90 9.48 -0.84 -11.94
N ASN A 91 10.28 -0.11 -11.17
CA ASN A 91 11.53 0.46 -11.65
C ASN A 91 12.75 -0.16 -10.93
N SER A 92 12.59 -1.37 -10.37
CA SER A 92 13.64 -2.03 -9.58
C SER A 92 14.70 -2.74 -10.41
N GLY A 93 14.46 -2.93 -11.70
CA GLY A 93 15.37 -3.62 -12.62
C GLY A 93 15.18 -5.14 -12.69
N ASP A 94 14.44 -5.73 -11.74
CA ASP A 94 14.12 -7.16 -11.68
C ASP A 94 12.62 -7.39 -11.78
N ALA A 95 12.20 -8.50 -12.40
CA ALA A 95 10.79 -8.88 -12.44
C ALA A 95 10.29 -9.30 -11.06
N TRP A 96 9.11 -8.82 -10.66
CA TRP A 96 8.45 -9.26 -9.44
C TRP A 96 7.62 -10.51 -9.74
N ILE A 97 7.79 -11.58 -8.95
CA ILE A 97 7.06 -12.85 -9.09
C ILE A 97 6.02 -13.09 -7.99
N GLU A 98 6.14 -12.33 -6.89
CA GLU A 98 5.14 -12.20 -5.85
C GLU A 98 5.17 -10.75 -5.33
N PHE A 99 4.10 -10.32 -4.68
CA PHE A 99 4.04 -9.01 -4.03
C PHE A 99 3.28 -9.13 -2.70
N GLY A 100 3.98 -8.82 -1.61
CA GLY A 100 3.46 -8.86 -0.26
C GLY A 100 3.00 -7.49 0.22
N PHE A 101 1.98 -7.49 1.07
CA PHE A 101 1.56 -6.35 1.87
C PHE A 101 1.45 -6.76 3.34
N GLU A 102 1.82 -5.85 4.25
CA GLU A 102 1.62 -6.00 5.69
C GLU A 102 1.09 -4.70 6.28
N LEU A 103 0.07 -4.79 7.13
CA LEU A 103 -0.40 -3.65 7.92
C LEU A 103 0.38 -3.54 9.23
N GLN A 104 0.66 -2.31 9.63
CA GLN A 104 1.32 -2.02 10.91
C GLN A 104 0.65 -0.83 11.59
N SER A 105 0.12 -1.03 12.79
CA SER A 105 -0.38 0.08 13.60
C SER A 105 0.73 0.80 14.38
N ILE A 106 1.85 0.12 14.58
CA ILE A 106 3.09 0.67 15.13
C ILE A 106 4.19 0.33 14.12
N MET A 107 4.97 1.33 13.71
CA MET A 107 6.05 1.17 12.73
C MET A 107 6.99 0.02 13.14
N ASP A 108 7.37 -0.81 12.17
CA ASP A 108 8.23 -1.99 12.33
C ASP A 108 7.63 -3.10 13.23
N ARG A 109 6.33 -3.03 13.51
CA ARG A 109 5.59 -4.08 14.21
C ARG A 109 4.37 -4.49 13.37
N PRO A 110 4.34 -5.74 12.87
CA PRO A 110 3.17 -6.28 12.21
C PRO A 110 1.92 -6.10 13.09
N SER A 111 0.83 -5.66 12.48
CA SER A 111 -0.47 -5.65 13.14
C SER A 111 -0.93 -7.06 13.47
N ASP A 112 -1.59 -7.18 14.61
CA ASP A 112 -2.20 -8.40 15.11
C ASP A 112 -3.69 -8.15 15.36
N TYR A 113 -4.46 -9.23 15.53
CA TYR A 113 -5.90 -9.16 15.77
C TYR A 113 -6.30 -8.16 16.87
N GLY A 114 -5.47 -7.97 17.89
CA GLY A 114 -5.78 -7.16 19.05
C GLY A 114 -5.74 -5.66 18.80
N ASP A 115 -5.08 -5.20 17.73
CA ASP A 115 -4.94 -3.77 17.44
C ASP A 115 -6.03 -3.20 16.53
N GLY A 116 -6.87 -4.07 15.97
CA GLY A 116 -8.05 -3.76 15.16
C GLY A 116 -7.78 -3.38 13.70
N LEU A 117 -6.52 -3.37 13.23
CA LEU A 117 -6.12 -3.01 11.88
C LEU A 117 -5.83 -4.27 11.04
N SER A 118 -6.61 -4.49 9.99
CA SER A 118 -6.53 -5.75 9.22
C SER A 118 -6.95 -5.62 7.76
N PHE A 119 -6.58 -6.61 6.94
CA PHE A 119 -7.09 -6.71 5.57
C PHE A 119 -8.45 -7.42 5.53
N ASP A 120 -9.53 -6.71 5.19
CA ASP A 120 -10.83 -7.30 4.89
C ASP A 120 -11.42 -8.24 5.97
N GLN A 121 -11.15 -7.97 7.26
CA GLN A 121 -11.68 -8.76 8.38
C GLN A 121 -13.21 -8.64 8.50
N ALA A 122 -13.79 -7.57 7.95
CA ALA A 122 -15.24 -7.43 7.91
C ALA A 122 -15.94 -8.55 7.11
N GLN A 123 -15.21 -9.38 6.33
CA GLN A 123 -15.73 -10.47 5.48
C GLN A 123 -16.95 -10.04 4.67
N ARG A 124 -17.02 -8.76 4.31
CA ARG A 124 -18.23 -8.17 3.72
C ARG A 124 -18.21 -8.22 2.22
N GLU A 125 -17.06 -8.38 1.56
CA GLU A 125 -16.99 -8.45 0.11
C GLU A 125 -15.82 -9.31 -0.41
N ASP A 126 -16.09 -10.56 -0.81
CA ASP A 126 -15.17 -11.46 -1.54
C ASP A 126 -14.59 -10.88 -2.86
N LYS A 127 -14.89 -9.62 -3.18
CA LYS A 127 -14.58 -8.96 -4.46
C LYS A 127 -13.54 -7.84 -4.35
N MET A 128 -13.15 -7.44 -3.14
CA MET A 128 -12.26 -6.28 -2.97
C MET A 128 -10.79 -6.62 -3.10
N ILE A 129 -10.37 -7.82 -2.70
CA ILE A 129 -8.98 -8.26 -2.89
C ILE A 129 -8.77 -8.77 -4.31
N LYS A 130 -7.96 -8.05 -5.09
CA LYS A 130 -7.67 -8.39 -6.50
C LYS A 130 -6.37 -7.76 -6.97
N SER A 131 -5.78 -8.38 -7.98
CA SER A 131 -4.68 -7.81 -8.75
C SER A 131 -4.94 -8.02 -10.25
N ASP A 132 -4.39 -7.16 -11.09
CA ASP A 132 -4.34 -7.36 -12.54
C ASP A 132 -3.12 -8.17 -12.98
N SER A 133 -2.03 -8.16 -12.19
CA SER A 133 -0.77 -8.84 -12.50
C SER A 133 -0.64 -10.23 -11.89
N PHE A 134 -1.38 -10.52 -10.82
CA PHE A 134 -1.28 -11.77 -10.05
C PHE A 134 -2.63 -12.47 -9.96
N ALA A 135 -2.66 -13.75 -10.35
CA ALA A 135 -3.89 -14.53 -10.45
C ALA A 135 -4.41 -15.06 -9.10
N GLU A 136 -3.54 -15.12 -8.08
CA GLU A 136 -3.90 -15.62 -6.75
C GLU A 136 -3.45 -14.66 -5.65
N PHE A 137 -4.17 -14.69 -4.54
CA PHE A 137 -3.72 -14.11 -3.28
C PHE A 137 -3.82 -15.14 -2.15
N LYS A 138 -2.97 -14.99 -1.13
CA LYS A 138 -3.06 -15.70 0.15
C LYS A 138 -3.18 -14.65 1.26
N ARG A 139 -4.17 -14.81 2.12
CA ARG A 139 -4.27 -14.10 3.40
C ARG A 139 -3.53 -14.92 4.46
N ASP A 140 -2.68 -14.26 5.24
CA ASP A 140 -1.95 -14.91 6.34
C ASP A 140 -2.27 -14.20 7.65
N PHE A 141 -3.54 -14.27 8.06
CA PHE A 141 -4.16 -13.47 9.12
C PHE A 141 -3.69 -13.75 10.54
N GLU A 142 -3.02 -14.88 10.79
CA GLU A 142 -2.65 -15.26 12.15
C GLU A 142 -1.17 -15.70 12.20
N PRO A 143 -0.32 -15.04 13.00
CA PRO A 143 -0.63 -13.95 13.95
C PRO A 143 -0.64 -12.53 13.34
N TYR A 144 -0.46 -12.37 12.02
CA TYR A 144 -0.17 -11.07 11.39
C TYR A 144 -1.22 -10.65 10.38
N ASP A 145 -1.34 -9.36 10.12
CA ASP A 145 -2.16 -8.87 9.00
C ASP A 145 -1.35 -8.74 7.72
N ARG A 146 -1.22 -9.86 7.01
CA ARG A 146 -0.46 -9.99 5.75
C ARG A 146 -1.30 -10.48 4.58
N LEU A 147 -0.96 -9.97 3.41
CA LEU A 147 -1.53 -10.36 2.12
C LEU A 147 -0.41 -10.63 1.12
N LEU A 148 -0.44 -11.77 0.44
CA LEU A 148 0.56 -12.14 -0.58
C LEU A 148 -0.12 -12.40 -1.92
N PHE A 149 0.20 -11.61 -2.94
CA PHE A 149 -0.19 -11.83 -4.32
C PHE A 149 0.86 -12.68 -5.04
N ARG A 150 0.43 -13.67 -5.83
CA ARG A 150 1.31 -14.65 -6.48
C ARG A 150 0.68 -15.22 -7.76
N LYS A 151 1.41 -16.11 -8.43
CA LYS A 151 1.05 -16.68 -9.75
C LYS A 151 0.81 -15.57 -10.78
N GLY A 152 1.85 -14.79 -10.98
CA GLY A 152 1.84 -13.64 -11.86
C GLY A 152 3.26 -13.10 -12.00
N LYS A 153 3.36 -11.98 -12.70
CA LYS A 153 4.60 -11.23 -12.76
C LYS A 153 4.35 -9.77 -13.09
N VAL A 154 5.29 -8.92 -12.69
CA VAL A 154 5.41 -7.54 -13.17
C VAL A 154 6.84 -7.37 -13.67
N ASP A 155 7.03 -7.30 -14.99
CA ASP A 155 8.37 -7.14 -15.56
C ASP A 155 8.91 -5.71 -15.29
N PRO A 156 10.23 -5.47 -15.39
CA PRO A 156 10.78 -4.13 -15.23
C PRO A 156 10.10 -3.13 -16.17
N LEU A 157 9.82 -1.95 -15.62
CA LEU A 157 9.12 -0.80 -16.21
C LEU A 157 7.62 -1.01 -16.43
N GLU A 158 7.08 -2.20 -16.15
CA GLU A 158 5.64 -2.44 -16.15
C GLU A 158 4.99 -1.92 -14.86
N THR A 159 3.66 -1.97 -14.81
CA THR A 159 2.87 -1.53 -13.66
C THR A 159 1.96 -2.66 -13.23
N GLY A 160 1.96 -2.96 -11.93
CA GLY A 160 0.97 -3.83 -11.31
C GLY A 160 0.00 -3.06 -10.46
N SER A 161 -1.20 -3.59 -10.27
CA SER A 161 -2.15 -3.03 -9.33
C SER A 161 -2.71 -4.05 -8.36
N PHE A 162 -3.01 -3.57 -7.16
CA PHE A 162 -3.46 -4.35 -6.02
C PHE A 162 -4.58 -3.59 -5.35
N SER A 163 -5.76 -4.18 -5.26
CA SER A 163 -6.88 -3.62 -4.50
C SER A 163 -7.17 -4.48 -3.30
N PHE A 164 -7.54 -3.85 -2.20
CA PHE A 164 -7.97 -4.52 -0.97
C PHE A 164 -8.75 -3.54 -0.08
N LEU A 165 -9.48 -4.07 0.89
CA LEU A 165 -10.12 -3.29 1.93
C LEU A 165 -9.23 -3.30 3.17
N VAL A 166 -8.81 -2.13 3.65
CA VAL A 166 -8.24 -1.98 4.98
C VAL A 166 -9.39 -1.72 5.95
N THR A 167 -9.43 -2.49 7.05
CA THR A 167 -10.37 -2.26 8.15
C THR A 167 -9.63 -1.84 9.40
N ASP A 168 -10.14 -0.83 10.10
CA ASP A 168 -9.56 -0.34 11.36
C ASP A 168 -10.67 -0.12 12.39
N PHE A 169 -10.92 -1.13 13.22
CA PHE A 169 -11.95 -1.08 14.27
C PHE A 169 -11.49 -0.40 15.55
N SER A 170 -10.21 -0.02 15.65
CA SER A 170 -9.65 0.79 16.73
C SER A 170 -8.95 2.00 16.12
N PRO A 171 -9.69 2.89 15.44
CA PRO A 171 -9.14 3.72 14.38
C PRO A 171 -7.99 4.60 14.84
N LYS A 172 -6.91 4.49 14.08
CA LYS A 172 -5.65 5.17 14.32
C LYS A 172 -5.58 6.44 13.48
N ASP A 173 -5.03 7.51 14.05
CA ASP A 173 -4.71 8.72 13.28
C ASP A 173 -3.59 8.46 12.26
N ARG A 174 -2.79 7.41 12.48
CA ARG A 174 -1.70 6.98 11.61
C ARG A 174 -1.48 5.47 11.69
N PHE A 175 -1.25 4.85 10.56
CA PHE A 175 -0.77 3.47 10.43
C PHE A 175 0.09 3.35 9.16
N TYR A 176 0.64 2.17 8.92
CA TYR A 176 1.58 1.92 7.84
C TYR A 176 1.19 0.71 7.02
N LEU A 177 1.56 0.76 5.75
CA LEU A 177 1.45 -0.33 4.79
C LEU A 177 2.86 -0.66 4.30
N VAL A 178 3.37 -1.83 4.68
CA VAL A 178 4.62 -2.35 4.14
C VAL A 178 4.33 -3.03 2.80
N GLU A 179 5.18 -2.78 1.83
CA GLU A 179 5.11 -3.34 0.49
C GLU A 179 6.38 -4.13 0.20
N GLU A 180 6.23 -5.40 -0.16
CA GLU A 180 7.33 -6.36 -0.29
C GLU A 180 7.29 -7.03 -1.68
N PRO A 181 7.88 -6.43 -2.72
CA PRO A 181 8.07 -7.12 -3.99
C PRO A 181 9.06 -8.29 -3.79
N ARG A 182 8.82 -9.40 -4.49
CA ARG A 182 9.74 -10.55 -4.47
C ARG A 182 10.26 -10.86 -5.86
N VAL A 183 11.57 -10.94 -5.97
CA VAL A 183 12.27 -11.32 -7.20
C VAL A 183 12.58 -12.82 -7.20
N PRO A 184 12.78 -13.46 -8.37
CA PRO A 184 13.26 -14.84 -8.42
C PRO A 184 14.57 -14.99 -7.64
N SER A 185 14.63 -15.97 -6.74
CA SER A 185 15.88 -16.38 -6.11
C SER A 185 16.90 -16.76 -7.20
N SER A 186 18.07 -16.13 -7.19
CA SER A 186 19.20 -16.49 -8.05
C SER A 186 19.80 -17.85 -7.69
#